data_AF-A0A9X4YEQ2-F1
#
_entry.id   AF-A0A9X4YEQ2-F1
#
_cell.length_a   1.000
_cell.length_b   1.000
_cell.length_c   1.000
_cell.angle_alpha   90.00
_cell.angle_beta   90.00
_cell.angle_gamma   90.00
#
_symmetry.space_group_name_H-M   'P 1'
#
loop_
_entity.id
_entity.type
_entity.pdbx_description
1 polymer ?
#
loop_
_entity_poly.entity_id
_entity_poly.type
_entity_poly.pdbx_seq_one_letter_code
_entity_poly.pdbx_strand_id
1 'polypeptide(L)'
;MTIHTEPYSKTLKQGYSIRTGLAARMRAGNLILRRHEHLIHAGDTVRSPYLVVSGVFKSTINYENGDSQVLGFHVPGDVLGHEILLDALSGRDVVALDTSSVRRLDHLDSDTRCLLIESMCNESRRLTRQLHLERKYSTDARLAAFLIDYSDSQARRGYSRYEFILPMGRRDLSGYLGLAPETLSRGLSRLRDHDILMVSTNHLKILDPERLRNVSGMVTDEARLTC
;
A
#
# COMPACT_ATOMS: atom_id res chain seq x y z
N MET A 1 -20.92 -40.99 -13.24
CA MET A 1 -21.04 -39.76 -12.42
C MET A 1 -20.52 -38.63 -13.30
N THR A 2 -21.41 -38.08 -14.11
CA THR A 2 -21.09 -37.16 -15.21
C THR A 2 -21.17 -35.74 -14.67
N ILE A 3 -20.05 -35.04 -14.63
CA ILE A 3 -19.99 -33.66 -14.13
C ILE A 3 -20.32 -32.75 -15.32
N HIS A 4 -21.50 -32.15 -15.29
CA HIS A 4 -21.88 -31.08 -16.20
C HIS A 4 -21.03 -29.84 -15.88
N THR A 5 -20.09 -29.51 -16.76
CA THR A 5 -19.51 -28.16 -16.84
C THR A 5 -20.36 -27.34 -17.80
N GLU A 6 -21.21 -26.47 -17.27
CA GLU A 6 -21.83 -25.40 -18.06
C GLU A 6 -20.78 -24.36 -18.48
N PRO A 7 -20.77 -23.92 -19.74
CA PRO A 7 -19.88 -22.86 -20.20
C PRO A 7 -20.52 -21.50 -19.91
N TYR A 8 -19.95 -20.77 -18.94
CA TYR A 8 -20.29 -19.36 -18.72
C TYR A 8 -19.74 -18.52 -19.89
N SER A 9 -20.58 -18.24 -20.87
CA SER A 9 -20.29 -17.31 -21.97
C SER A 9 -21.43 -16.32 -22.16
N LYS A 10 -21.05 -15.08 -22.53
CA LYS A 10 -21.87 -13.90 -22.87
C LYS A 10 -22.37 -13.14 -21.61
N THR A 11 -22.13 -11.85 -21.41
CA THR A 11 -22.00 -10.73 -22.35
C THR A 11 -21.28 -9.57 -21.65
N LEU A 12 -20.14 -9.09 -22.17
CA LEU A 12 -19.61 -7.78 -21.81
C LEU A 12 -19.40 -6.95 -23.09
N LYS A 13 -20.51 -6.38 -23.55
CA LYS A 13 -20.51 -5.17 -24.39
C LYS A 13 -21.05 -4.04 -23.52
N GLN A 14 -20.18 -3.19 -23.01
CA GLN A 14 -20.32 -1.73 -23.13
C GLN A 14 -19.16 -1.05 -22.43
N GLY A 15 -18.51 -0.14 -23.18
CA GLY A 15 -17.34 0.60 -22.74
C GLY A 15 -17.61 1.40 -21.49
N TYR A 16 -16.78 1.16 -20.47
CA TYR A 16 -16.58 2.11 -19.40
C TYR A 16 -15.47 3.08 -19.84
N SER A 17 -15.91 4.30 -20.11
CA SER A 17 -15.11 5.48 -20.33
C SER A 17 -14.08 5.64 -19.19
N ILE A 18 -12.81 5.34 -19.47
CA ILE A 18 -11.72 5.80 -18.62
C ILE A 18 -11.65 7.31 -18.79
N ARG A 19 -12.10 7.99 -17.75
CA ARG A 19 -12.11 9.43 -17.51
C ARG A 19 -11.02 10.17 -18.31
N THR A 20 -11.51 11.00 -19.21
CA THR A 20 -10.85 11.93 -20.15
C THR A 20 -9.82 12.91 -19.52
N GLY A 21 -9.54 12.82 -18.21
CA GLY A 21 -8.57 13.68 -17.52
C GLY A 21 -7.14 13.13 -17.49
N LEU A 22 -6.94 11.82 -17.65
CA LEU A 22 -5.61 11.19 -17.51
C LEU A 22 -4.75 11.36 -18.77
N ALA A 23 -5.38 11.31 -19.95
CA ALA A 23 -4.70 11.40 -21.25
C ALA A 23 -4.00 12.76 -21.47
N ALA A 24 -4.56 13.86 -20.93
CA ALA A 24 -3.98 15.20 -21.07
C ALA A 24 -2.72 15.43 -20.22
N ARG A 25 -2.38 14.51 -19.31
CA ARG A 25 -1.23 14.63 -18.38
C ARG A 25 -0.05 13.75 -18.77
N MET A 26 -0.16 13.01 -19.88
CA MET A 26 0.91 12.18 -20.44
C MET A 26 1.89 13.07 -21.23
N ARG A 27 2.73 13.84 -20.54
CA ARG A 27 3.97 14.33 -21.14
C ARG A 27 4.95 13.17 -21.15
N ALA A 28 5.47 12.84 -22.34
CA ALA A 28 6.31 11.67 -22.62
C ALA A 28 7.13 11.21 -21.39
N GLY A 29 6.80 9.99 -20.91
CA GLY A 29 7.54 9.28 -19.87
C GLY A 29 6.84 9.17 -18.50
N ASN A 30 6.19 10.22 -17.98
CA ASN A 30 5.65 10.20 -16.61
C ASN A 30 4.18 10.64 -16.55
N LEU A 31 3.35 9.84 -15.88
CA LEU A 31 1.99 10.18 -15.51
C LEU A 31 1.96 10.75 -14.10
N ILE A 32 1.40 11.95 -13.95
CA ILE A 32 1.21 12.60 -12.65
C ILE A 32 -0.24 12.41 -12.21
N LEU A 33 -0.46 12.03 -10.95
CA LEU A 33 -1.76 11.91 -10.31
C LEU A 33 -1.83 12.86 -9.10
N ARG A 34 -2.99 13.47 -8.88
CA ARG A 34 -3.30 14.23 -7.67
C ARG A 34 -3.81 13.28 -6.60
N ARG A 35 -3.80 13.74 -5.35
CA ARG A 35 -4.40 13.01 -4.23
C ARG A 35 -5.83 12.57 -4.57
N HIS A 36 -6.13 11.31 -4.26
CA HIS A 36 -7.39 10.60 -4.53
C HIS A 36 -7.69 10.27 -6.01
N GLU A 37 -6.80 10.58 -6.95
CA GLU A 37 -6.93 10.07 -8.32
C GLU A 37 -6.50 8.59 -8.39
N HIS A 38 -7.24 7.82 -9.19
CA HIS A 38 -6.96 6.40 -9.41
C HIS A 38 -5.97 6.23 -10.56
N LEU A 39 -4.96 5.40 -10.33
CA LEU A 39 -4.07 4.87 -11.36
C LEU A 39 -4.69 3.64 -12.03
N ILE A 40 -5.31 2.76 -11.23
CA ILE A 40 -5.98 1.54 -11.67
C ILE A 40 -7.30 1.43 -10.90
N HIS A 41 -8.38 1.11 -11.60
CA HIS A 41 -9.64 0.71 -10.96
C HIS A 41 -9.77 -0.81 -10.84
N ALA A 42 -10.47 -1.27 -9.82
CA ALA A 42 -10.91 -2.66 -9.78
C ALA A 42 -11.79 -2.97 -11.01
N GLY A 43 -11.51 -4.07 -11.70
CA GLY A 43 -12.14 -4.46 -12.96
C GLY A 43 -11.42 -3.95 -14.22
N ASP A 44 -10.42 -3.06 -14.10
CA ASP A 44 -9.67 -2.59 -15.26
C ASP A 44 -8.76 -3.68 -15.83
N THR A 45 -8.63 -3.72 -17.15
CA THR A 45 -7.52 -4.44 -17.81
C THR A 45 -6.24 -3.61 -17.69
N VAL A 46 -5.24 -4.15 -17.00
CA VAL A 46 -3.93 -3.50 -16.86
C VAL A 46 -3.10 -3.75 -18.11
N ARG A 47 -2.83 -2.69 -18.88
CA ARG A 47 -2.11 -2.79 -20.18
C ARG A 47 -0.60 -2.56 -20.09
N SER A 48 -0.13 -2.03 -18.97
CA SER A 48 1.29 -1.75 -18.73
C SER A 48 1.53 -1.72 -17.22
N PRO A 49 2.71 -2.17 -16.76
CA PRO A 49 3.12 -1.92 -15.41
C PRO A 49 3.56 -0.46 -15.23
N TYR A 50 3.53 0.00 -13.98
CA TYR A 50 3.84 1.38 -13.61
C TYR A 50 4.89 1.40 -12.51
N LEU A 51 6.03 2.03 -12.76
CA LEU A 51 7.05 2.29 -11.74
C LEU A 51 6.68 3.56 -10.99
N VAL A 52 6.58 3.50 -9.67
CA VAL A 52 6.39 4.68 -8.83
C VAL A 52 7.68 5.52 -8.84
N VAL A 53 7.57 6.76 -9.30
CA VAL A 53 8.70 7.71 -9.39
C VAL A 53 8.68 8.66 -8.21
N SER A 54 7.51 9.14 -7.81
CA SER A 54 7.35 10.04 -6.66
C SER A 54 5.97 9.91 -6.00
N GLY A 55 5.87 10.39 -4.77
CA GLY A 55 4.65 10.33 -3.97
C GLY A 55 4.38 8.93 -3.42
N VAL A 56 3.13 8.67 -3.02
CA VAL A 56 2.70 7.40 -2.44
C VAL A 56 1.35 6.99 -3.03
N PHE A 57 1.18 5.70 -3.27
CA PHE A 57 -0.08 5.09 -3.67
C PHE A 57 -0.56 4.12 -2.59
N LYS A 58 -1.86 3.86 -2.55
CA LYS A 58 -2.44 2.73 -1.81
C LYS A 58 -3.08 1.75 -2.77
N SER A 59 -2.99 0.46 -2.47
CA SER A 59 -3.86 -0.56 -3.04
C SER A 59 -5.00 -0.86 -2.06
N THR A 60 -6.23 -0.90 -2.56
CA THR A 60 -7.41 -1.13 -1.72
C THR A 60 -8.40 -2.08 -2.39
N ILE A 61 -9.02 -2.93 -1.58
CA ILE A 61 -10.25 -3.64 -1.94
C ILE A 61 -11.40 -2.87 -1.31
N ASN A 62 -12.42 -2.59 -2.12
CA ASN A 62 -13.64 -1.94 -1.64
C ASN A 62 -14.75 -2.98 -1.56
N TYR A 63 -15.46 -3.00 -0.44
CA TYR A 63 -16.57 -3.93 -0.19
C TYR A 63 -17.91 -3.24 -0.46
N GLU A 64 -18.94 -4.04 -0.72
CA GLU A 64 -20.29 -3.53 -1.04
C GLU A 64 -20.93 -2.73 0.11
N ASN A 65 -20.54 -3.02 1.35
CA ASN A 65 -21.02 -2.32 2.54
C ASN A 65 -20.39 -0.92 2.72
N GLY A 66 -19.51 -0.49 1.82
CA GLY A 66 -18.82 0.81 1.87
C GLY A 66 -17.51 0.80 2.66
N ASP A 67 -17.13 -0.34 3.25
CA ASP A 67 -15.82 -0.51 3.87
C ASP A 67 -14.73 -0.70 2.81
N SER A 68 -13.49 -0.37 3.19
CA SER A 68 -12.32 -0.54 2.33
C SER A 68 -11.18 -1.18 3.11
N GLN A 69 -10.58 -2.23 2.55
CA GLN A 69 -9.36 -2.84 3.08
C GLN A 69 -8.15 -2.35 2.30
N VAL A 70 -7.25 -1.64 2.98
CA VAL A 70 -5.97 -1.25 2.38
C VAL A 70 -5.02 -2.45 2.42
N LEU A 71 -4.58 -2.90 1.25
CA LEU A 71 -3.65 -4.02 1.08
C LEU A 71 -2.19 -3.61 1.27
N GLY A 72 -1.89 -2.33 1.01
CA GLY A 72 -0.53 -1.86 0.99
C GLY A 72 -0.39 -0.41 0.57
N PHE A 73 0.74 0.16 0.97
CA PHE A 73 1.23 1.44 0.47
C PHE A 73 2.42 1.19 -0.44
N HIS A 74 2.48 1.95 -1.52
CA HIS A 74 3.51 1.83 -2.55
C HIS A 74 4.24 3.15 -2.71
N VAL A 75 5.56 3.09 -2.65
CA VAL A 75 6.48 4.22 -2.58
C VAL A 75 7.42 4.22 -3.78
N PRO A 76 8.24 5.27 -3.98
CA PRO A 76 9.17 5.32 -5.11
C PRO A 76 10.09 4.09 -5.17
N GLY A 77 10.17 3.47 -6.35
CA GLY A 77 10.84 2.19 -6.57
C GLY A 77 9.88 1.01 -6.72
N ASP A 78 8.67 1.09 -6.16
CA ASP A 78 7.69 0.01 -6.29
C ASP A 78 7.10 -0.05 -7.71
N VAL A 79 6.80 -1.26 -8.17
CA VAL A 79 6.13 -1.50 -9.46
C VAL A 79 4.71 -1.98 -9.23
N LEU A 80 3.77 -1.33 -9.91
CA LEU A 80 2.33 -1.56 -9.85
C LEU A 80 1.83 -2.18 -11.16
N GLY A 81 0.65 -2.81 -11.11
CA GLY A 81 0.03 -3.40 -12.29
C GLY A 81 0.56 -4.79 -12.64
N HIS A 82 0.86 -5.62 -11.65
CA HIS A 82 1.35 -6.99 -11.85
C HIS A 82 0.35 -7.92 -12.54
N GLU A 83 -0.92 -7.52 -12.58
CA GLU A 83 -2.01 -8.22 -13.25
C GLU A 83 -1.75 -8.41 -14.76
N ILE A 84 -0.91 -7.56 -15.34
CA ILE A 84 -0.44 -7.71 -16.73
C ILE A 84 0.29 -9.04 -16.99
N LEU A 85 0.95 -9.63 -15.98
CA LEU A 85 1.67 -10.90 -16.16
C LEU A 85 0.74 -12.07 -16.44
N LEU A 86 -0.54 -11.95 -16.10
CA LEU A 86 -1.54 -13.00 -16.19
C LEU A 86 -2.69 -12.64 -17.16
N ASP A 87 -2.59 -11.52 -17.88
CA ASP A 87 -3.70 -10.92 -18.63
C ASP A 87 -5.01 -10.83 -17.82
N ALA A 88 -4.88 -10.58 -16.51
CA ALA A 88 -5.98 -10.55 -15.57
C ALA A 88 -6.56 -9.14 -15.41
N LEU A 89 -7.84 -9.08 -15.02
CA LEU A 89 -8.43 -7.83 -14.54
C LEU A 89 -7.87 -7.49 -13.16
N SER A 90 -7.75 -6.19 -12.88
CA SER A 90 -7.36 -5.74 -11.55
C SER A 90 -8.41 -6.12 -10.51
N GLY A 91 -8.00 -6.80 -9.44
CA GLY A 91 -8.86 -7.10 -8.29
C GLY A 91 -8.94 -5.97 -7.26
N ARG A 92 -8.29 -4.82 -7.51
CA ARG A 92 -8.08 -3.75 -6.53
C ARG A 92 -8.02 -2.39 -7.20
N ASP A 93 -8.35 -1.36 -6.42
CA ASP A 93 -8.05 0.03 -6.79
C ASP A 93 -6.62 0.37 -6.39
N VAL A 94 -5.96 1.18 -7.21
CA VAL A 94 -4.67 1.80 -6.90
C VAL A 94 -4.83 3.32 -6.95
N VAL A 95 -4.68 3.98 -5.81
CA VAL A 95 -5.06 5.39 -5.63
C VAL A 95 -3.90 6.20 -5.09
N ALA A 96 -3.67 7.39 -5.64
CA ALA A 96 -2.65 8.31 -5.15
C ALA A 96 -3.05 8.90 -3.79
N LEU A 97 -2.15 8.85 -2.81
CA LEU A 97 -2.34 9.45 -1.48
C LEU A 97 -1.81 10.88 -1.39
N ASP A 98 -0.98 11.29 -2.33
CA ASP A 98 -0.48 12.66 -2.48
C ASP A 98 -0.38 13.00 -3.97
N THR A 99 0.17 14.16 -4.32
CA THR A 99 0.64 14.40 -5.68
C THR A 99 1.78 13.42 -5.99
N SER A 100 1.47 12.43 -6.80
CA SER A 100 2.34 11.29 -7.10
C SER A 100 2.63 11.22 -8.59
N SER A 101 3.74 10.58 -8.95
CA SER A 101 4.03 10.30 -10.35
C SER A 101 4.46 8.86 -10.56
N VAL A 102 4.07 8.30 -11.69
CA VAL A 102 4.49 6.99 -12.16
C VAL A 102 5.07 7.08 -13.55
N ARG A 103 6.00 6.20 -13.87
CA ARG A 103 6.48 5.95 -15.22
C ARG A 103 5.79 4.71 -15.75
N ARG A 104 5.17 4.82 -16.91
CA ARG A 104 4.65 3.65 -17.63
C ARG A 104 5.85 2.88 -18.20
N LEU A 105 5.84 1.56 -18.02
CA LEU A 105 6.83 0.67 -18.61
C LEU A 105 6.18 0.03 -19.84
N ASP A 106 6.60 0.45 -21.03
CA ASP A 106 5.93 0.09 -22.29
C ASP A 106 6.19 -1.35 -22.74
N HIS A 107 7.21 -2.00 -22.17
CA HIS A 107 7.64 -3.35 -22.54
C HIS A 107 7.81 -4.24 -21.30
N LEU A 108 7.41 -5.50 -21.42
CA LEU A 108 7.70 -6.54 -20.44
C LEU A 108 9.02 -7.23 -20.81
N ASP A 109 10.10 -6.45 -20.85
CA ASP A 109 11.46 -7.00 -20.98
C ASP A 109 11.88 -7.76 -19.72
N SER A 110 13.06 -8.40 -19.77
CA SER A 110 13.56 -9.21 -18.66
C SER A 110 13.65 -8.39 -17.36
N ASP A 111 14.13 -7.16 -17.43
CA ASP A 111 14.33 -6.29 -16.27
C ASP A 111 12.99 -5.89 -15.64
N THR A 112 12.01 -5.50 -16.46
CA THR A 112 10.66 -5.18 -15.99
C THR A 112 9.98 -6.38 -15.35
N ARG A 113 10.18 -7.59 -15.89
CA ARG A 113 9.65 -8.83 -15.30
C ARG A 113 10.30 -9.14 -13.97
N CYS A 114 11.61 -8.97 -13.83
CA CYS A 114 12.31 -9.12 -12.55
C CYS A 114 11.78 -8.15 -11.50
N LEU A 115 11.61 -6.87 -11.85
CA LEU A 115 11.04 -5.86 -10.94
C LEU A 115 9.61 -6.19 -10.51
N LEU A 116 8.78 -6.71 -11.42
CA LEU A 116 7.43 -7.15 -11.11
C LEU A 116 7.41 -8.33 -10.13
N ILE A 117 8.27 -9.34 -10.36
CA ILE A 117 8.39 -10.49 -9.48
C ILE A 117 8.86 -10.05 -8.09
N GLU A 118 9.88 -9.18 -8.02
CA GLU A 118 10.36 -8.62 -6.77
C GLU A 118 9.24 -7.85 -6.03
N SER A 119 8.49 -7.00 -6.74
CA SER A 119 7.33 -6.30 -6.19
C SER A 119 6.28 -7.26 -5.62
N MET A 120 5.95 -8.35 -6.34
CA MET A 120 5.03 -9.39 -5.87
C MET A 120 5.56 -10.12 -4.63
N CYS A 121 6.85 -10.45 -4.58
CA CYS A 121 7.48 -11.06 -3.42
C CYS A 121 7.42 -10.13 -2.19
N ASN A 122 7.69 -8.83 -2.38
CA ASN A 122 7.59 -7.83 -1.34
C ASN A 122 6.14 -7.66 -0.83
N GLU A 123 5.17 -7.62 -1.75
CA GLU A 123 3.74 -7.59 -1.42
C GLU A 123 3.32 -8.85 -0.63
N SER A 124 3.77 -10.04 -1.04
CA SER A 124 3.50 -11.31 -0.33
C SER A 124 4.10 -11.33 1.08
N ARG A 125 5.36 -10.89 1.24
CA ARG A 125 6.02 -10.75 2.56
C ARG A 125 5.25 -9.77 3.45
N ARG A 126 4.81 -8.63 2.91
CA ARG A 126 4.01 -7.62 3.62
C ARG A 126 2.67 -8.19 4.11
N LEU A 127 1.90 -8.83 3.22
CA LEU A 127 0.61 -9.43 3.56
C LEU A 127 0.76 -10.53 4.63
N THR A 128 1.77 -11.39 4.49
CA THR A 128 2.08 -12.44 5.49
C THR A 128 2.37 -11.85 6.86
N ARG A 129 3.11 -10.74 6.90
CA ARG A 129 3.41 -10.01 8.15
C ARG A 129 2.17 -9.35 8.74
N GLN A 130 1.32 -8.72 7.92
CA GLN A 130 0.06 -8.14 8.39
C GLN A 130 -0.84 -9.21 9.03
N LEU A 131 -0.99 -10.38 8.41
CA LEU A 131 -1.75 -11.50 8.97
C LEU A 131 -1.19 -11.97 10.32
N HIS A 132 0.14 -11.98 10.49
CA HIS A 132 0.76 -12.29 11.78
C HIS A 132 0.48 -11.22 12.83
N LEU A 133 0.57 -9.95 12.45
CA LEU A 133 0.29 -8.81 13.34
C LEU A 133 -1.18 -8.81 13.79
N GLU A 134 -2.11 -9.13 12.89
CA GLU A 134 -3.55 -9.25 13.19
C GLU A 134 -3.88 -10.31 14.23
N ARG A 135 -3.22 -11.47 14.16
CA ARG A 135 -3.59 -12.63 14.99
C ARG A 135 -2.96 -12.63 16.36
N LYS A 136 -1.81 -11.98 16.54
CA LYS A 136 -0.96 -12.17 17.73
C LYS A 136 -0.72 -10.92 18.56
N TYR A 137 -1.09 -9.74 18.08
CA TYR A 137 -0.67 -8.48 18.68
C TYR A 137 -1.83 -7.58 19.08
N SER A 138 -1.66 -6.87 20.20
CA SER A 138 -2.59 -5.82 20.62
C SER A 138 -2.61 -4.67 19.61
N THR A 139 -3.66 -3.85 19.65
CA THR A 139 -3.76 -2.61 18.85
C THR A 139 -2.49 -1.77 18.90
N ASP A 140 -1.94 -1.57 20.10
CA ASP A 140 -0.78 -0.70 20.31
C ASP A 140 0.49 -1.32 19.72
N ALA A 141 0.64 -2.65 19.84
CA ALA A 141 1.75 -3.38 19.25
C ALA A 141 1.72 -3.34 17.71
N ARG A 142 0.54 -3.49 17.10
CA ARG A 142 0.36 -3.40 15.63
C ARG A 142 0.70 -2.01 15.12
N LEU A 143 0.25 -0.97 15.83
CA LEU A 143 0.57 0.42 15.52
C LEU A 143 2.08 0.69 15.65
N ALA A 144 2.69 0.24 16.75
CA ALA A 144 4.13 0.41 16.98
C ALA A 144 4.97 -0.29 15.90
N ALA A 145 4.63 -1.55 15.55
CA ALA A 145 5.30 -2.30 14.49
C ALA A 145 5.23 -1.56 13.15
N PHE A 146 4.06 -1.04 12.78
CA PHE A 146 3.91 -0.24 11.56
C PHE A 146 4.77 1.02 11.57
N LEU A 147 4.82 1.75 12.69
CA LEU A 147 5.61 2.98 12.80
C LEU A 147 7.11 2.71 12.71
N ILE A 148 7.58 1.58 13.26
CA ILE A 148 8.97 1.13 13.13
C ILE A 148 9.28 0.79 11.67
N ASP A 149 8.43 0.01 11.01
CA ASP A 149 8.62 -0.34 9.59
C ASP A 149 8.65 0.90 8.69
N TYR A 150 7.75 1.85 8.95
CA TYR A 150 7.71 3.10 8.22
C TYR A 150 8.97 3.94 8.47
N SER A 151 9.38 4.06 9.74
CA SER A 151 10.61 4.74 10.16
C SER A 151 11.86 4.15 9.49
N ASP A 152 11.99 2.83 9.46
CA ASP A 152 13.09 2.13 8.81
C ASP A 152 13.09 2.36 7.29
N SER A 153 11.91 2.35 6.67
CA SER A 153 11.75 2.66 5.25
C SER A 153 12.17 4.09 4.92
N GLN A 154 11.80 5.06 5.77
CA GLN A 154 12.22 6.45 5.62
C GLN A 154 13.73 6.60 5.76
N ALA A 155 14.34 5.95 6.75
CA ALA A 155 15.78 5.97 6.96
C ALA A 155 16.57 5.38 5.78
N ARG A 156 16.12 4.25 5.21
CA ARG A 156 16.74 3.66 4.00
C ARG A 156 16.72 4.60 2.79
N ARG A 157 15.78 5.55 2.76
CA ARG A 157 15.63 6.57 1.71
C ARG A 157 16.35 7.88 2.03
N GLY A 158 17.12 7.92 3.12
CA GLY A 158 17.87 9.12 3.55
C GLY A 158 17.03 10.17 4.27
N TYR A 159 15.79 9.85 4.66
CA TYR A 159 14.95 10.74 5.46
C TYR A 159 15.15 10.51 6.96
N SER A 160 14.59 11.41 7.78
CA SER A 160 14.62 11.25 9.23
C SER A 160 13.92 9.96 9.65
N ARG A 161 14.62 9.19 10.48
CA ARG A 161 14.11 8.02 11.18
C ARG A 161 13.04 8.38 12.21
N TYR A 162 13.16 9.53 12.84
CA TYR A 162 12.39 9.87 14.04
C TYR A 162 11.28 10.88 13.79
N GLU A 163 11.22 11.51 12.62
CA GLU A 163 10.26 12.57 12.34
C GLU A 163 9.82 12.51 10.88
N PHE A 164 8.54 12.26 10.67
CA PHE A 164 8.00 12.05 9.31
C PHE A 164 6.52 12.40 9.22
N ILE A 165 6.10 12.68 7.98
CA ILE A 165 4.70 12.87 7.62
C ILE A 165 4.16 11.54 7.08
N LEU A 166 3.02 11.13 7.60
CA LEU A 166 2.25 10.01 7.07
C LEU A 166 1.37 10.51 5.91
N PRO A 167 1.61 10.09 4.66
CA PRO A 167 0.81 10.53 3.51
C PRO A 167 -0.63 9.99 3.56
N MET A 168 -0.80 8.85 4.23
CA MET A 168 -2.08 8.19 4.46
C MET A 168 -2.88 8.87 5.58
N GLY A 169 -4.20 8.95 5.41
CA GLY A 169 -5.08 9.44 6.45
C GLY A 169 -5.32 8.40 7.56
N ARG A 170 -6.03 8.79 8.63
CA ARG A 170 -6.40 7.86 9.71
C ARG A 170 -7.25 6.70 9.23
N ARG A 171 -8.17 6.93 8.29
CA ARG A 171 -9.01 5.89 7.69
C ARG A 171 -8.19 4.88 6.88
N ASP A 172 -7.23 5.37 6.10
CA ASP A 172 -6.34 4.50 5.32
C ASP A 172 -5.44 3.67 6.25
N LEU A 173 -4.89 4.31 7.28
CA LEU A 173 -4.04 3.64 8.24
C LEU A 173 -4.82 2.63 9.08
N SER A 174 -6.05 2.95 9.48
CA SER A 174 -6.89 2.03 10.25
C SER A 174 -7.31 0.84 9.39
N GLY A 175 -7.66 1.07 8.12
CA GLY A 175 -7.92 0.00 7.14
C GLY A 175 -6.70 -0.89 6.93
N TYR A 176 -5.50 -0.31 6.75
CA TYR A 176 -4.26 -1.07 6.61
C TYR A 176 -3.94 -1.91 7.86
N LEU A 177 -4.21 -1.34 9.04
CA LEU A 177 -4.04 -2.01 10.31
C LEU A 177 -5.27 -2.80 10.72
N GLY A 178 -6.28 -3.07 9.89
CA GLY A 178 -7.49 -3.82 10.32
C GLY A 178 -8.04 -3.39 11.69
N LEU A 179 -8.11 -2.07 11.92
CA LEU A 179 -8.61 -1.44 13.14
C LEU A 179 -9.74 -0.48 12.79
N ALA A 180 -10.68 -0.30 13.71
CA ALA A 180 -11.59 0.84 13.62
C ALA A 180 -10.82 2.17 13.76
N PRO A 181 -11.20 3.24 13.03
CA PRO A 181 -10.55 4.55 13.13
C PRO A 181 -10.47 5.10 14.56
N GLU A 182 -11.51 4.87 15.37
CA GLU A 182 -11.59 5.28 16.77
C GLU A 182 -10.58 4.50 17.63
N THR A 183 -10.40 3.21 17.34
CA THR A 183 -9.43 2.35 18.04
C THR A 183 -8.00 2.75 17.70
N LEU A 184 -7.72 3.08 16.44
CA LEU A 184 -6.43 3.65 16.04
C LEU A 184 -6.16 4.98 16.76
N SER A 185 -7.15 5.88 16.81
CA SER A 185 -7.04 7.18 17.49
C SER A 185 -6.75 7.03 18.98
N ARG A 186 -7.41 6.06 19.64
CA ARG A 186 -7.13 5.71 21.05
C ARG A 186 -5.71 5.17 21.24
N GLY A 187 -5.24 4.29 20.36
CA GLY A 187 -3.87 3.76 20.43
C GLY A 187 -2.80 4.86 20.27
N LEU A 188 -3.00 5.77 19.31
CA LEU A 188 -2.11 6.93 19.14
C LEU A 188 -2.11 7.86 20.35
N SER A 189 -3.28 8.12 20.93
CA SER A 189 -3.40 8.92 22.16
C SER A 189 -2.65 8.26 23.31
N ARG A 190 -2.80 6.95 23.53
CA ARG A 190 -2.05 6.23 24.57
C ARG A 190 -0.53 6.34 24.40
N LEU A 191 -0.02 6.12 23.19
CA LEU A 191 1.43 6.25 22.93
C LEU A 191 1.93 7.69 23.14
N ARG A 192 1.09 8.68 22.83
CA ARG A 192 1.39 10.09 23.10
C ARG A 192 1.39 10.42 24.59
N ASP A 193 0.37 9.97 25.32
CA ASP A 193 0.21 10.24 26.74
C ASP A 193 1.30 9.54 27.59
N HIS A 194 2.01 8.57 27.00
CA HIS A 194 3.19 7.92 27.55
C HIS A 194 4.52 8.52 27.09
N ASP A 195 4.51 9.66 26.38
CA ASP A 195 5.69 10.32 25.79
C ASP A 195 6.51 9.43 24.85
N ILE A 196 5.88 8.43 24.21
CA ILE A 196 6.56 7.58 23.22
C ILE A 196 6.55 8.27 21.85
N LEU A 197 5.46 8.98 21.54
CA LEU A 197 5.25 9.66 20.27
C LEU A 197 4.72 11.08 20.48
N MET A 198 5.07 11.99 19.59
CA MET A 198 4.34 13.24 19.38
C MET A 198 3.58 13.14 18.06
N VAL A 199 2.29 13.49 18.07
CA VAL A 199 1.41 13.35 16.91
C VAL A 199 0.65 14.66 16.69
N SER A 200 0.79 15.25 15.51
CA SER A 200 0.03 16.43 15.07
C SER A 200 -0.53 16.20 13.68
N THR A 201 -1.85 16.01 13.59
CA THR A 201 -2.54 15.74 12.32
C THR A 201 -1.98 14.48 11.62
N ASN A 202 -1.09 14.66 10.64
CA ASN A 202 -0.35 13.62 9.91
C ASN A 202 1.17 13.65 10.16
N HIS A 203 1.67 14.64 10.90
CA HIS A 203 3.04 14.72 11.36
C HIS A 203 3.23 13.85 12.60
N LEU A 204 4.27 13.02 12.59
CA LEU A 204 4.58 12.11 13.68
C LEU A 204 6.07 12.20 14.01
N LYS A 205 6.36 12.27 15.31
CA LYS A 205 7.71 12.21 15.84
C LYS A 205 7.80 11.09 16.87
N ILE A 206 8.80 10.23 16.71
CA ILE A 206 9.14 9.19 17.67
C ILE A 206 10.04 9.84 18.73
N LEU A 207 9.57 9.87 19.98
CA LEU A 207 10.29 10.44 21.11
C LEU A 207 11.15 9.37 21.80
N ASP A 208 10.61 8.15 21.91
CA ASP A 208 11.29 7.02 22.53
C ASP A 208 11.24 5.77 21.62
N PRO A 209 12.26 5.55 20.78
CA PRO A 209 12.32 4.40 19.87
C PRO A 209 12.38 3.05 20.58
N GLU A 210 13.03 2.99 21.74
CA GLU A 210 13.20 1.74 22.51
C GLU A 210 11.86 1.32 23.14
N ARG A 211 11.13 2.24 23.75
CA ARG A 211 9.77 1.96 24.25
C ARG A 211 8.82 1.62 23.11
N LEU A 212 8.95 2.26 21.94
CA LEU A 212 8.14 1.91 20.78
C LEU A 212 8.44 0.46 20.31
N ARG A 213 9.72 0.06 20.26
CA ARG A 213 10.12 -1.33 19.97
C ARG A 213 9.57 -2.31 20.98
N ASN A 214 9.67 -2.00 22.28
CA ASN A 214 9.11 -2.84 23.34
C ASN A 214 7.59 -3.04 23.20
N VAL A 215 6.85 -1.96 22.89
CA VAL A 215 5.39 -2.04 22.65
C VAL A 215 5.08 -2.93 21.45
N SER A 216 5.87 -2.86 20.37
CA SER A 216 5.65 -3.69 19.18
C SER A 216 5.75 -5.19 19.44
N GLY A 217 6.43 -5.59 20.54
CA GLY A 217 6.73 -7.00 20.83
C GLY A 217 7.67 -7.63 19.80
N MET A 218 8.21 -6.85 18.87
CA MET A 218 9.25 -7.30 17.95
C MET A 218 10.55 -7.42 18.73
N VAL A 219 10.90 -8.64 19.11
CA VAL A 219 12.28 -8.97 19.43
C VAL A 219 13.08 -8.70 18.16
N THR A 220 14.18 -7.96 18.29
CA THR A 220 15.14 -7.61 17.25
C THR A 220 15.66 -8.88 16.57
N ASP A 221 14.91 -9.45 15.63
CA ASP A 221 15.39 -10.54 14.77
C ASP A 221 16.14 -9.89 13.59
N GLU A 222 17.19 -9.12 13.92
CA GLU A 222 18.19 -8.64 12.95
C GLU A 222 18.96 -9.83 12.32
N ALA A 223 18.70 -11.07 12.74
CA ALA A 223 19.37 -12.28 12.28
C ALA A 223 18.66 -13.04 11.15
N ARG A 224 17.53 -12.56 10.58
CA ARG A 224 16.78 -13.37 9.58
C ARG A 224 16.35 -12.69 8.27
N LEU A 225 16.80 -11.47 7.97
CA LEU A 225 16.42 -10.77 6.74
C LEU A 225 17.61 -10.42 5.81
N THR A 226 18.65 -11.24 5.81
CA THR A 226 19.55 -11.38 4.64
C THR A 226 19.14 -12.62 3.85
N CYS A 227 18.28 -12.41 2.86
CA CYS A 227 18.16 -13.15 1.59
C CYS A 227 17.11 -12.47 0.69
#